data_AF-A0A7R9MPD7-F1
#
_entry.id   AF-A0A7R9MPD7-F1
#
_cell.length_a   1.000
_cell.length_b   1.000
_cell.length_c   1.000
_cell.angle_alpha   90.00
_cell.angle_beta   90.00
_cell.angle_gamma   90.00
#
_symmetry.space_group_name_H-M   'P 1'
#
loop_
_entity.id
_entity.type
_entity.pdbx_description
1 polymer ?
#
loop_
_entity_poly.entity_id
_entity_poly.type
_entity_poly.pdbx_seq_one_letter_code
_entity_poly.pdbx_strand_id
1 'polypeptide(L)'
;MIESVRDANMNMIRVWGGGVYESDYFYELADEYGIIIWQDFMFSCSQYPSDKEFLATVDVEVTQQTRRLQHHPSIAIWSGNNENIVYVNMNPDYAIHKKDYIELYINHIRRIVLQEDNSRYYVSSSPSNGEADQLEDWVPKNGGDYHYGDYHNYEFFKPVWDWHVWGDGKFASEYGFQSYASAETMLTALNASELTYPIGKALEHRDRKFNGTNTIDAMM
;
A
#
# COMPACT_ATOMS: atom_id res chain seq x y z
N MET A 1 2.83 12.63 -14.14
CA MET A 1 2.29 11.38 -13.56
C MET A 1 0.77 11.36 -13.59
N ILE A 2 0.09 12.30 -12.90
CA ILE A 2 -1.39 12.35 -12.87
C ILE A 2 -2.01 12.43 -14.28
N GLU A 3 -1.40 13.19 -15.21
CA GLU A 3 -1.88 13.25 -16.60
C GLU A 3 -1.87 11.87 -17.28
N SER A 4 -0.79 11.10 -17.11
CA SER A 4 -0.70 9.74 -17.65
C SER A 4 -1.73 8.79 -17.04
N VAL A 5 -2.07 8.98 -15.76
CA VAL A 5 -3.14 8.23 -15.07
C VAL A 5 -4.49 8.54 -15.70
N ARG A 6 -4.81 9.83 -15.90
CA ARG A 6 -6.03 10.26 -16.61
C ARG A 6 -6.09 9.69 -18.02
N ASP A 7 -5.00 9.79 -18.78
CA ASP A 7 -4.94 9.33 -20.17
C ASP A 7 -5.07 7.79 -20.28
N ALA A 8 -4.73 7.06 -19.20
CA ALA A 8 -4.96 5.63 -19.06
C ALA A 8 -6.39 5.27 -18.60
N ASN A 9 -7.30 6.25 -18.48
CA ASN A 9 -8.67 6.11 -17.97
C ASN A 9 -8.75 5.58 -16.52
N MET A 10 -7.72 5.80 -15.72
CA MET A 10 -7.76 5.51 -14.29
C MET A 10 -8.52 6.63 -13.56
N ASN A 11 -9.23 6.27 -12.49
CA ASN A 11 -9.97 7.20 -11.66
C ASN A 11 -9.52 7.22 -10.19
N MET A 12 -8.56 6.36 -9.82
CA MET A 12 -8.05 6.27 -8.46
C MET A 12 -6.54 5.97 -8.45
N ILE A 13 -5.83 6.58 -7.50
CA ILE A 13 -4.45 6.25 -7.14
C ILE A 13 -4.43 5.97 -5.63
N ARG A 14 -3.69 4.94 -5.21
CA ARG A 14 -3.34 4.74 -3.81
C ARG A 14 -1.95 5.30 -3.54
N VAL A 15 -1.86 6.28 -2.65
CA VAL A 15 -0.57 6.76 -2.12
C VAL A 15 -0.13 5.77 -1.05
N TRP A 16 0.73 4.85 -1.45
CA TRP A 16 1.16 3.69 -0.64
C TRP A 16 2.00 4.08 0.58
N GLY A 17 1.71 3.46 1.73
CA GLY A 17 2.24 3.83 3.04
C GLY A 17 3.72 3.59 3.31
N GLY A 18 4.51 3.03 2.39
CA GLY A 18 5.97 3.03 2.51
C GLY A 18 6.67 4.07 1.65
N GLY A 19 5.89 4.95 0.98
CA GLY A 19 6.39 6.11 0.25
C GLY A 19 6.53 7.33 1.15
N VAL A 20 5.98 8.45 0.69
CA VAL A 20 5.90 9.71 1.44
C VAL A 20 4.50 10.30 1.29
N TYR A 21 4.11 11.20 2.21
CA TYR A 21 3.00 12.10 1.90
C TYR A 21 3.44 13.00 0.75
N GLU A 22 2.67 13.01 -0.33
CA GLU A 22 3.09 13.66 -1.56
C GLU A 22 3.12 15.20 -1.43
N SER A 23 3.74 15.84 -2.43
CA SER A 23 3.74 17.31 -2.53
C SER A 23 2.32 17.88 -2.71
N ASP A 24 2.07 19.12 -2.28
CA ASP A 24 0.76 19.78 -2.48
C ASP A 24 0.33 19.75 -3.96
N TYR A 25 1.28 19.95 -4.88
CA TYR A 25 1.06 19.90 -6.33
C TYR A 25 0.49 18.56 -6.81
N PHE A 26 0.84 17.44 -6.17
CA PHE A 26 0.27 16.13 -6.52
C PHE A 26 -1.24 16.09 -6.24
N TYR A 27 -1.64 16.55 -5.05
CA TYR A 27 -3.05 16.53 -4.64
C TYR A 27 -3.87 17.60 -5.39
N GLU A 28 -3.28 18.76 -5.67
CA GLU A 28 -3.90 19.79 -6.52
C GLU A 28 -4.20 19.25 -7.93
N LEU A 29 -3.25 18.52 -8.55
CA LEU A 29 -3.49 17.88 -9.84
C LEU A 29 -4.53 16.76 -9.76
N ALA A 30 -4.54 15.98 -8.67
CA ALA A 30 -5.55 14.96 -8.46
C ALA A 30 -6.96 15.56 -8.35
N ASP A 31 -7.10 16.69 -7.64
CA ASP A 31 -8.33 17.45 -7.55
C ASP A 31 -8.78 17.98 -8.92
N GLU A 32 -7.86 18.59 -9.69
CA GLU A 32 -8.16 19.19 -10.99
C GLU A 32 -8.59 18.12 -12.03
N TYR A 33 -7.91 16.97 -12.03
CA TYR A 33 -8.19 15.90 -12.97
C TYR A 33 -9.25 14.91 -12.50
N GLY A 34 -9.81 15.07 -11.30
CA GLY A 34 -10.83 14.19 -10.76
C GLY A 34 -10.31 12.78 -10.46
N ILE A 35 -9.05 12.66 -10.05
CA ILE A 35 -8.43 11.39 -9.66
C ILE A 35 -8.61 11.20 -8.16
N ILE A 36 -9.30 10.13 -7.77
CA ILE A 36 -9.54 9.78 -6.38
C ILE A 36 -8.23 9.29 -5.73
N ILE A 37 -7.99 9.69 -4.49
CA ILE A 37 -6.83 9.27 -3.71
C ILE A 37 -7.29 8.39 -2.54
N TRP A 38 -6.74 7.18 -2.49
CA TRP A 38 -6.67 6.37 -1.27
C TRP A 38 -5.37 6.73 -0.56
N GLN A 39 -5.45 7.36 0.61
CA GLN A 39 -4.27 7.88 1.31
C GLN A 39 -3.91 6.98 2.50
N ASP A 40 -2.80 6.25 2.38
CA ASP A 40 -2.22 5.59 3.56
C ASP A 40 -1.47 6.61 4.44
N PHE A 41 -1.39 6.35 5.74
CA PHE A 41 -0.34 6.90 6.60
C PHE A 41 0.97 6.13 6.36
N MET A 42 2.12 6.76 6.67
CA MET A 42 3.45 6.28 6.25
C MET A 42 4.01 5.11 7.10
N PHE A 43 3.21 4.04 7.20
CA PHE A 43 3.51 2.79 7.87
C PHE A 43 3.25 1.63 6.91
N SER A 44 4.23 0.73 6.71
CA SER A 44 4.10 -0.36 5.74
C SER A 44 4.94 -1.58 6.08
N CYS A 45 4.36 -2.75 5.84
CA CYS A 45 5.01 -4.06 5.86
C CYS A 45 5.91 -4.32 7.09
N SER A 46 5.52 -3.81 8.25
CA SER A 46 6.35 -3.87 9.45
C SER A 46 5.54 -3.71 10.74
N GLN A 47 6.20 -4.04 11.84
CA GLN A 47 5.72 -3.69 13.18
C GLN A 47 6.45 -2.43 13.64
N TYR A 48 5.72 -1.57 14.33
CA TYR A 48 6.21 -0.27 14.79
C TYR A 48 6.11 -0.22 16.32
N PRO A 49 7.02 0.50 16.98
CA PRO A 49 6.95 0.70 18.41
C PRO A 49 5.70 1.51 18.79
N SER A 50 5.27 1.39 20.04
CA SER A 50 4.18 2.20 20.60
C SER A 50 4.56 2.77 21.97
N ASP A 51 5.85 3.05 22.17
CA ASP A 51 6.29 3.81 23.34
C ASP A 51 5.87 5.28 23.21
N LYS A 52 5.84 5.98 24.35
CA LYS A 52 5.29 7.34 24.43
C LYS A 52 6.06 8.35 23.58
N GLU A 53 7.37 8.18 23.42
CA GLU A 53 8.18 9.14 22.66
C GLU A 53 7.88 8.98 21.17
N PHE A 54 7.82 7.73 20.68
CA PHE A 54 7.42 7.45 19.32
C PHE A 54 6.00 7.92 19.01
N LEU A 55 5.02 7.57 19.85
CA LEU A 55 3.62 7.98 19.66
C LEU A 55 3.45 9.50 19.67
N ALA A 56 4.23 10.23 20.48
CA ALA A 56 4.22 11.69 20.44
C ALA A 56 4.68 12.25 19.09
N THR A 57 5.67 11.62 18.43
CA THR A 57 6.07 12.04 17.08
C THR A 57 5.01 11.69 16.03
N VAL A 58 4.36 10.53 16.16
CA VAL A 58 3.27 10.11 15.26
C VAL A 58 2.09 11.06 15.39
N ASP A 59 1.71 11.45 16.61
CA ASP A 59 0.60 12.38 16.83
C ASP A 59 0.84 13.72 16.13
N VAL A 60 2.07 14.24 16.18
CA VAL A 60 2.45 15.46 15.47
C VAL A 60 2.33 15.27 13.96
N GLU A 61 2.90 14.19 13.42
CA GLU A 61 2.87 13.89 11.98
C GLU A 61 1.43 13.75 11.47
N VAL A 62 0.62 12.89 12.10
CA VAL A 62 -0.75 12.58 11.68
C VAL A 62 -1.63 13.82 11.76
N THR A 63 -1.50 14.62 12.82
CA THR A 63 -2.24 15.88 12.96
C THR A 63 -1.88 16.85 11.84
N GLN A 64 -0.59 17.04 11.57
CA GLN A 64 -0.12 17.96 10.52
C GLN A 64 -0.56 17.51 9.13
N GLN A 65 -0.41 16.22 8.81
CA GLN A 65 -0.74 15.70 7.49
C GLN A 65 -2.25 15.66 7.27
N THR A 66 -3.05 15.25 8.26
CA THR A 66 -4.51 15.27 8.13
C THR A 66 -5.00 16.70 7.90
N ARG A 67 -4.53 17.68 8.69
CA ARG A 67 -4.90 19.09 8.50
C ARG A 67 -4.47 19.64 7.15
N ARG A 68 -3.26 19.29 6.69
CA ARG A 68 -2.74 19.70 5.39
C ARG A 68 -3.61 19.13 4.27
N LEU A 69 -4.05 17.88 4.38
CA LEU A 69 -4.59 17.15 3.24
C LEU A 69 -6.13 17.08 3.18
N GLN A 70 -6.83 17.20 4.32
CA GLN A 70 -8.29 17.02 4.43
C GLN A 70 -9.16 17.94 3.55
N HIS A 71 -8.60 19.04 3.04
CA HIS A 71 -9.33 19.96 2.18
C HIS A 71 -9.34 19.54 0.70
N HIS A 72 -8.49 18.58 0.30
CA HIS A 72 -8.45 18.05 -1.05
C HIS A 72 -9.64 17.10 -1.30
N PRO A 73 -10.58 17.44 -2.20
CA PRO A 73 -11.70 16.57 -2.54
C PRO A 73 -11.28 15.25 -3.20
N SER A 74 -10.08 15.17 -3.78
CA SER A 74 -9.54 13.94 -4.34
C SER A 74 -9.40 12.83 -3.31
N ILE A 75 -9.04 13.13 -2.06
CA ILE A 75 -8.89 12.11 -1.00
C ILE A 75 -10.27 11.56 -0.65
N ALA A 76 -10.46 10.25 -0.76
CA ALA A 76 -11.71 9.58 -0.44
C ALA A 76 -11.66 8.74 0.84
N ILE A 77 -10.49 8.19 1.17
CA ILE A 77 -10.31 7.29 2.31
C ILE A 77 -8.94 7.50 2.95
N TRP A 78 -8.92 7.44 4.27
CA TRP A 78 -7.71 7.38 5.09
C TRP A 78 -7.43 5.93 5.47
N SER A 79 -6.20 5.47 5.30
CA SER A 79 -5.78 4.11 5.61
C SER A 79 -4.62 4.12 6.58
N GLY A 80 -4.74 3.38 7.68
CA GLY A 80 -3.78 3.44 8.78
C GLY A 80 -2.38 2.94 8.41
N ASN A 81 -2.28 1.96 7.51
CA ASN A 81 -1.01 1.35 7.09
C ASN A 81 -1.22 0.40 5.90
N ASN A 82 -0.10 -0.05 5.34
CA ASN A 82 -0.04 -1.16 4.39
C ASN A 82 0.38 -2.48 5.07
N GLU A 83 -0.46 -3.51 4.99
CA GLU A 83 -0.21 -4.91 5.33
C GLU A 83 0.23 -5.23 6.77
N ASN A 84 0.24 -4.28 7.70
CA ASN A 84 0.83 -4.50 9.03
C ASN A 84 0.10 -5.54 9.87
N ILE A 85 -1.20 -5.79 9.62
CA ILE A 85 -1.96 -6.88 10.26
C ILE A 85 -1.30 -8.25 9.97
N VAL A 86 -0.79 -8.47 8.75
CA VAL A 86 -0.10 -9.70 8.36
C VAL A 86 1.14 -9.92 9.23
N TYR A 87 1.94 -8.87 9.42
CA TYR A 87 3.16 -8.92 10.22
C TYR A 87 2.87 -9.10 11.71
N VAL A 88 1.77 -8.54 12.23
CA VAL A 88 1.30 -8.81 13.59
C VAL A 88 0.92 -10.28 13.75
N ASN A 89 0.14 -10.83 12.82
CA ASN A 89 -0.34 -12.22 12.88
C ASN A 89 0.79 -13.26 12.74
N MET A 90 1.85 -12.94 12.00
CA MET A 90 3.00 -13.84 11.81
C MET A 90 4.01 -13.81 12.96
N ASN A 91 3.89 -12.86 13.89
CA ASN A 91 4.89 -12.70 14.95
C ASN A 91 4.66 -13.67 16.12
N PRO A 92 5.72 -14.36 16.62
CA PRO A 92 5.62 -15.24 17.79
C PRO A 92 5.07 -14.56 19.06
N ASP A 93 5.40 -13.29 19.29
CA ASP A 93 4.96 -12.48 20.42
C ASP A 93 3.65 -11.72 20.09
N TYR A 94 2.71 -12.40 19.43
CA TYR A 94 1.45 -11.84 18.91
C TYR A 94 0.72 -10.91 19.89
N ALA A 95 0.63 -11.27 21.17
CA ALA A 95 -0.11 -10.48 22.17
C ALA A 95 0.49 -9.08 22.38
N ILE A 96 1.82 -8.96 22.34
CA ILE A 96 2.51 -7.67 22.47
C ILE A 96 2.24 -6.84 21.20
N HIS A 97 2.45 -7.43 20.04
CA HIS A 97 2.31 -6.71 18.77
C HIS A 97 0.87 -6.35 18.41
N LYS A 98 -0.12 -7.15 18.81
CA LYS A 98 -1.54 -6.79 18.71
C LYS A 98 -1.84 -5.56 19.56
N LYS A 99 -1.31 -5.50 20.78
CA LYS A 99 -1.49 -4.34 21.66
C LYS A 99 -0.86 -3.10 21.04
N ASP A 100 0.37 -3.19 20.55
CA ASP A 100 1.10 -2.07 19.95
C ASP A 100 0.40 -1.58 18.67
N TYR A 101 -0.14 -2.51 17.86
CA TYR A 101 -0.96 -2.17 16.69
C TYR A 101 -2.21 -1.37 17.07
N ILE A 102 -2.99 -1.84 18.06
CA ILE A 102 -4.20 -1.14 18.50
C ILE A 102 -3.84 0.24 19.07
N GLU A 103 -2.76 0.34 19.83
CA GLU A 103 -2.31 1.61 20.40
C GLU A 103 -1.98 2.61 19.28
N LEU A 104 -1.17 2.21 18.30
CA LEU A 104 -0.74 3.07 17.21
C LEU A 104 -1.90 3.42 16.24
N TYR A 105 -2.52 2.42 15.62
CA TYR A 105 -3.44 2.66 14.50
C TYR A 105 -4.85 3.02 14.94
N ILE A 106 -5.27 2.65 16.15
CA ILE A 106 -6.64 2.88 16.62
C ILE A 106 -6.69 3.98 17.67
N ASN A 107 -5.89 3.88 18.74
CA ASN A 107 -5.95 4.84 19.84
C ASN A 107 -5.27 6.18 19.52
N HIS A 108 -4.31 6.18 18.59
CA HIS A 108 -3.60 7.36 18.14
C HIS A 108 -4.05 7.82 16.74
N ILE A 109 -3.69 7.09 15.68
CA ILE A 109 -3.91 7.55 14.29
C ILE A 109 -5.40 7.74 14.01
N ARG A 110 -6.23 6.68 14.13
CA ARG A 110 -7.68 6.79 13.89
C ARG A 110 -8.34 7.88 14.73
N ARG A 111 -7.99 7.96 16.01
CA ARG A 111 -8.55 8.98 16.92
C ARG A 111 -8.26 10.39 16.41
N ILE A 112 -7.03 10.66 16.01
CA ILE A 112 -6.62 11.98 15.51
C ILE A 112 -7.29 12.27 14.17
N VAL A 113 -7.28 11.31 13.24
CA VAL A 113 -7.93 11.48 11.93
C VAL A 113 -9.39 11.85 12.11
N LEU A 114 -10.15 11.12 12.93
CA LEU A 114 -11.57 11.41 13.16
C LEU A 114 -11.83 12.70 13.97
N GLN A 115 -10.81 13.24 14.66
CA GLN A 115 -10.90 14.55 15.32
C GLN A 115 -10.67 15.70 14.35
N GLU A 116 -9.79 15.52 13.37
CA GLU A 116 -9.45 16.53 12.36
C GLU A 116 -10.41 16.48 11.17
N ASP A 117 -10.63 15.30 10.60
CA ASP A 117 -11.48 15.02 9.45
C ASP A 117 -12.49 13.89 9.75
N ASN A 118 -13.73 14.28 10.04
CA ASN A 118 -14.85 13.34 10.21
C ASN A 118 -15.71 13.17 8.95
N SER A 119 -15.28 13.74 7.80
CA SER A 119 -16.02 13.68 6.55
C SER A 119 -15.71 12.44 5.70
N ARG A 120 -14.60 11.76 6.00
CA ARG A 120 -14.09 10.60 5.25
C ARG A 120 -13.97 9.38 6.15
N TYR A 121 -14.01 8.21 5.51
CA TYR A 121 -13.84 6.94 6.21
C TYR A 121 -12.37 6.69 6.56
N TYR A 122 -12.15 6.01 7.69
CA TYR A 122 -10.84 5.51 8.11
C TYR A 122 -10.85 3.99 8.14
N VAL A 123 -9.94 3.36 7.40
CA VAL A 123 -9.67 1.93 7.44
C VAL A 123 -8.38 1.65 8.20
N SER A 124 -8.36 0.59 9.03
CA SER A 124 -7.24 0.25 9.93
C SER A 124 -5.98 -0.20 9.20
N SER A 125 -6.12 -0.83 8.04
CA SER A 125 -5.04 -1.39 7.22
C SER A 125 -5.51 -1.55 5.78
N SER A 126 -4.59 -1.86 4.87
CA SER A 126 -4.86 -2.39 3.53
C SER A 126 -3.95 -3.61 3.36
N PRO A 127 -4.48 -4.83 3.19
CA PRO A 127 -5.90 -5.15 3.13
C PRO A 127 -6.59 -5.04 4.50
N SER A 128 -7.92 -4.89 4.50
CA SER A 128 -8.78 -4.90 5.69
C SER A 128 -10.15 -5.51 5.38
N ASN A 129 -10.83 -6.03 6.40
CA ASN A 129 -12.25 -6.41 6.29
C ASN A 129 -13.20 -5.22 6.51
N GLY A 130 -12.69 -3.99 6.51
CA GLY A 130 -13.44 -2.77 6.78
C GLY A 130 -13.95 -2.73 8.21
N GLU A 131 -15.24 -2.43 8.40
CA GLU A 131 -15.84 -2.38 9.74
C GLU A 131 -15.79 -3.73 10.48
N ALA A 132 -15.74 -4.85 9.75
CA ALA A 132 -15.68 -6.18 10.34
C ALA A 132 -14.38 -6.45 11.12
N ASP A 133 -13.30 -5.68 10.86
CA ASP A 133 -12.08 -5.74 11.67
C ASP A 133 -12.37 -5.53 13.16
N GLN A 134 -13.37 -4.69 13.49
CA GLN A 134 -13.76 -4.41 14.88
C GLN A 134 -14.26 -5.65 15.63
N LEU A 135 -14.82 -6.62 14.92
CA LEU A 135 -15.33 -7.87 15.51
C LEU A 135 -14.19 -8.77 16.01
N GLU A 136 -12.96 -8.53 15.55
CA GLU A 136 -11.75 -9.27 15.94
C GLU A 136 -10.71 -8.35 16.64
N ASP A 137 -11.19 -7.30 17.31
CA ASP A 137 -10.38 -6.25 17.95
C ASP A 137 -9.33 -5.63 16.99
N TRP A 138 -9.76 -5.29 15.78
CA TRP A 138 -8.96 -4.59 14.75
C TRP A 138 -7.79 -5.38 14.16
N VAL A 139 -7.56 -6.62 14.59
CA VAL A 139 -6.49 -7.49 14.08
C VAL A 139 -7.09 -8.85 13.73
N PRO A 140 -7.92 -8.92 12.67
CA PRO A 140 -8.50 -10.18 12.22
C PRO A 140 -7.41 -11.17 11.81
N LYS A 141 -7.70 -12.47 11.96
CA LYS A 141 -6.79 -13.51 11.47
C LYS A 141 -6.66 -13.50 9.94
N ASN A 142 -7.75 -13.17 9.25
CA ASN A 142 -7.82 -13.02 7.80
C ASN A 142 -8.14 -11.56 7.46
N GLY A 143 -7.14 -10.70 7.37
CA GLY A 143 -7.31 -9.25 7.13
C GLY A 143 -7.56 -8.86 5.67
N GLY A 144 -7.91 -9.79 4.79
CA GLY A 144 -8.24 -9.53 3.39
C GLY A 144 -9.24 -10.55 2.88
N ASP A 145 -10.26 -10.82 3.70
CA ASP A 145 -11.29 -11.81 3.41
C ASP A 145 -12.14 -11.34 2.22
N TYR A 146 -12.31 -12.19 1.20
CA TYR A 146 -13.03 -11.85 -0.02
C TYR A 146 -14.52 -11.51 0.22
N HIS A 147 -15.08 -11.84 1.38
CA HIS A 147 -16.45 -11.47 1.72
C HIS A 147 -16.57 -10.04 2.26
N TYR A 148 -15.47 -9.40 2.65
CA TYR A 148 -15.42 -8.08 3.28
C TYR A 148 -14.37 -7.17 2.61
N GLY A 149 -14.38 -5.89 3.02
CA GLY A 149 -13.41 -4.84 2.66
C GLY A 149 -12.63 -4.99 1.35
N ASP A 150 -11.31 -5.02 1.44
CA ASP A 150 -10.38 -5.08 0.30
C ASP A 150 -9.35 -6.21 0.45
N TYR A 151 -8.69 -6.56 -0.65
CA TYR A 151 -7.69 -7.63 -0.67
C TYR A 151 -6.51 -7.31 -1.58
N HIS A 152 -5.37 -7.91 -1.25
CA HIS A 152 -4.17 -7.94 -2.08
C HIS A 152 -4.04 -9.33 -2.72
N ASN A 153 -3.77 -9.41 -4.02
CA ASN A 153 -3.56 -10.69 -4.70
C ASN A 153 -2.34 -10.70 -5.60
N TYR A 154 -1.36 -11.51 -5.23
CA TYR A 154 -0.12 -11.75 -5.97
C TYR A 154 0.04 -13.25 -6.25
N GLU A 155 -0.16 -13.66 -7.50
CA GLU A 155 0.02 -15.04 -7.96
C GLU A 155 1.12 -15.10 -9.04
N PHE A 156 2.15 -15.89 -8.78
CA PHE A 156 3.37 -15.96 -9.60
C PHE A 156 3.65 -17.34 -10.19
N PHE A 157 2.95 -18.38 -9.71
CA PHE A 157 3.25 -19.77 -10.06
C PHE A 157 2.13 -20.43 -10.87
N LYS A 158 0.94 -19.84 -10.88
CA LYS A 158 -0.16 -20.31 -11.73
C LYS A 158 -0.19 -19.57 -13.07
N PRO A 159 -0.79 -20.18 -14.10
CA PRO A 159 -0.96 -19.52 -15.38
C PRO A 159 -1.77 -18.24 -15.24
N VAL A 160 -1.23 -17.11 -15.70
CA VAL A 160 -1.88 -15.79 -15.57
C VAL A 160 -3.23 -15.72 -16.28
N TRP A 161 -3.36 -16.47 -17.38
CA TRP A 161 -4.61 -16.57 -18.14
C TRP A 161 -5.69 -17.39 -17.43
N ASP A 162 -5.36 -18.11 -16.36
CA ASP A 162 -6.35 -18.84 -15.56
C ASP A 162 -7.06 -17.85 -14.66
N TRP A 163 -8.21 -17.36 -15.11
CA TRP A 163 -8.92 -16.30 -14.41
C TRP A 163 -9.43 -16.72 -13.02
N HIS A 164 -9.47 -18.03 -12.73
CA HIS A 164 -9.88 -18.55 -11.42
C HIS A 164 -8.89 -18.23 -10.30
N VAL A 165 -7.69 -17.74 -10.62
CA VAL A 165 -6.65 -17.42 -9.62
C VAL A 165 -6.75 -15.99 -9.05
N TRP A 166 -7.53 -15.11 -9.68
CA TRP A 166 -7.54 -13.67 -9.35
C TRP A 166 -8.44 -13.25 -8.18
N GLY A 167 -9.14 -14.21 -7.57
CA GLY A 167 -10.04 -13.98 -6.45
C GLY A 167 -11.34 -13.28 -6.85
N ASP A 168 -12.38 -13.46 -6.04
CA ASP A 168 -13.71 -12.87 -6.22
C ASP A 168 -14.06 -11.92 -5.05
N GLY A 169 -13.03 -11.30 -4.47
CA GLY A 169 -13.15 -10.35 -3.37
C GLY A 169 -13.86 -9.05 -3.75
N LYS A 170 -14.22 -8.24 -2.75
CA LYS A 170 -15.04 -7.03 -2.96
C LYS A 170 -14.29 -5.90 -3.65
N PHE A 171 -13.02 -5.69 -3.29
CA PHE A 171 -12.18 -4.64 -3.87
C PHE A 171 -10.71 -5.09 -3.89
N ALA A 172 -10.10 -5.16 -5.07
CA ALA A 172 -8.67 -5.48 -5.19
C ALA A 172 -7.86 -4.17 -5.07
N SER A 173 -7.30 -3.91 -3.90
CA SER A 173 -6.48 -2.72 -3.63
C SER A 173 -5.02 -2.90 -4.05
N GLU A 174 -4.56 -4.14 -4.18
CA GLU A 174 -3.29 -4.48 -4.81
C GLU A 174 -3.36 -5.78 -5.64
N TYR A 175 -2.72 -5.75 -6.80
CA TYR A 175 -2.37 -6.91 -7.60
C TYR A 175 -1.35 -6.46 -8.65
N GLY A 176 -0.50 -7.38 -9.15
CA GLY A 176 0.45 -6.99 -10.19
C GLY A 176 1.45 -8.04 -10.60
N PHE A 177 2.18 -7.69 -11.67
CA PHE A 177 3.24 -8.49 -12.27
C PHE A 177 4.51 -7.68 -12.43
N GLN A 178 5.64 -8.38 -12.36
CA GLN A 178 6.93 -7.77 -12.61
C GLN A 178 7.23 -7.75 -14.12
N SER A 179 7.87 -6.67 -14.58
CA SER A 179 8.47 -6.58 -15.92
C SER A 179 9.74 -5.72 -15.85
N TYR A 180 10.59 -5.81 -16.87
CA TYR A 180 11.70 -4.88 -17.03
C TYR A 180 11.25 -3.58 -17.70
N ALA A 181 11.90 -2.48 -17.34
CA ALA A 181 11.75 -1.22 -18.05
C ALA A 181 12.24 -1.32 -19.50
N SER A 182 11.94 -0.31 -20.32
CA SER A 182 12.40 -0.27 -21.71
C SER A 182 13.93 -0.27 -21.80
N ALA A 183 14.47 -0.73 -22.93
CA ALA A 183 15.91 -0.72 -23.16
C ALA A 183 16.50 0.69 -23.03
N GLU A 184 15.79 1.71 -23.52
CA GLU A 184 16.17 3.12 -23.40
C GLU A 184 16.35 3.55 -21.94
N THR A 185 15.45 3.11 -21.05
CA THR A 185 15.54 3.40 -19.62
C THR A 185 16.69 2.63 -18.98
N MET A 186 16.86 1.35 -19.32
CA MET A 186 17.93 0.55 -18.75
C MET A 186 19.32 1.05 -19.17
N LEU A 187 19.47 1.53 -20.42
CA LEU A 187 20.72 2.07 -20.96
C LEU A 187 21.16 3.38 -20.31
N THR A 188 20.32 4.07 -19.52
CA THR A 188 20.76 5.23 -18.74
C THR A 188 21.63 4.83 -17.55
N ALA A 189 21.62 3.55 -17.16
CA ALA A 189 22.29 3.03 -15.97
C ALA A 189 23.07 1.73 -16.21
N LEU A 190 23.05 1.21 -17.43
CA LEU A 190 23.73 -0.02 -17.87
C LEU A 190 24.36 0.22 -19.24
N ASN A 191 25.45 -0.48 -19.53
CA ASN A 191 26.01 -0.54 -20.87
C ASN A 191 25.19 -1.50 -21.75
N ALA A 192 25.18 -1.27 -23.06
CA ALA A 192 24.49 -2.17 -24.00
C ALA A 192 24.99 -3.61 -23.93
N SER A 193 26.27 -3.82 -23.59
CA SER A 193 26.86 -5.14 -23.37
C SER A 193 26.33 -5.88 -22.14
N GLU A 194 25.65 -5.18 -21.23
CA GLU A 194 25.06 -5.74 -20.01
C GLU A 194 23.58 -6.13 -20.20
N LEU A 195 22.95 -5.70 -21.30
CA LEU A 195 21.59 -6.09 -21.68
C LEU A 195 21.63 -7.39 -22.50
N THR A 196 21.79 -8.52 -21.81
CA THR A 196 21.92 -9.84 -22.44
C THR A 196 20.71 -10.74 -22.16
N TYR A 197 20.48 -11.71 -23.05
CA TYR A 197 19.66 -12.90 -22.80
C TYR A 197 20.53 -14.16 -22.98
N PRO A 198 20.55 -15.14 -22.04
CA PRO A 198 19.85 -15.16 -20.75
C PRO A 198 20.17 -13.95 -19.86
N ILE A 199 19.25 -13.63 -18.95
CA ILE A 199 19.32 -12.40 -18.15
C ILE A 199 20.63 -12.37 -17.36
N GLY A 200 21.42 -11.31 -17.58
CA GLY A 200 22.75 -11.18 -16.99
C GLY A 200 22.72 -10.67 -15.55
N LYS A 201 23.83 -10.88 -14.83
CA LYS A 201 24.02 -10.45 -13.43
C LYS A 201 23.75 -8.97 -13.17
N ALA A 202 23.96 -8.11 -14.17
CA ALA A 202 23.71 -6.68 -14.05
C ALA A 202 22.21 -6.37 -13.91
N LEU A 203 21.35 -7.11 -14.62
CA LEU A 203 19.90 -7.03 -14.49
C LEU A 203 19.42 -7.73 -13.22
N GLU A 204 19.96 -8.92 -12.89
CA GLU A 204 19.66 -9.62 -11.62
C GLU A 204 19.98 -8.74 -10.40
N HIS A 205 21.11 -8.02 -10.40
CA HIS A 205 21.51 -7.15 -9.30
C HIS A 205 20.51 -6.00 -9.06
N ARG A 206 19.82 -5.54 -10.12
CA ARG A 206 18.83 -4.47 -10.05
C ARG A 206 17.45 -4.95 -9.65
N ASP A 207 17.20 -6.25 -9.78
CA ASP A 207 15.97 -6.86 -9.30
C ASP A 207 15.99 -6.96 -7.77
N ARG A 208 14.97 -6.38 -7.14
CA ARG A 208 14.82 -6.36 -5.68
C ARG A 208 13.79 -7.37 -5.18
N LYS A 209 13.09 -8.05 -6.08
CA LYS A 209 12.19 -9.14 -5.72
C LYS A 209 12.99 -10.42 -5.54
N PHE A 210 12.74 -11.13 -4.45
CA PHE A 210 13.30 -12.47 -4.28
C PHE A 210 12.88 -13.35 -5.46
N ASN A 211 13.87 -13.87 -6.18
CA ASN A 211 13.66 -14.72 -7.36
C ASN A 211 12.85 -14.04 -8.49
N GLY A 212 12.84 -12.71 -8.58
CA GLY A 212 12.02 -11.96 -9.56
C GLY A 212 12.40 -12.23 -11.01
N THR A 213 13.70 -12.25 -11.32
CA THR A 213 14.25 -12.45 -12.65
C THR A 213 13.84 -13.82 -13.20
N ASN A 214 13.95 -14.85 -12.37
CA ASN A 214 13.46 -16.19 -12.69
C ASN A 214 11.93 -16.26 -12.83
N THR A 215 11.20 -15.41 -12.10
CA THR A 215 9.73 -15.30 -12.26
C THR A 215 9.38 -14.73 -13.63
N ILE A 216 10.10 -13.69 -14.08
CA ILE A 216 9.92 -13.09 -15.41
C ILE A 216 10.29 -14.11 -16.50
N ASP A 217 11.44 -14.79 -16.36
CA ASP A 217 11.88 -15.81 -17.32
C ASP A 217 10.89 -16.98 -17.43
N ALA A 218 10.23 -17.37 -16.34
CA ALA A 218 9.22 -18.41 -16.35
C ALA A 218 7.87 -17.99 -17.01
N MET A 219 7.66 -16.69 -17.22
CA MET A 219 6.47 -16.14 -17.87
C MET A 219 6.64 -15.91 -19.38
N MET A 220 7.87 -16.01 -19.91
CA MET A 220 8.21 -15.88 -21.34
C MET A 220 8.09 -17.21 -22.09
#